data_AF-A0A3S0EL62-F1
#
_entry.id   AF-A0A3S0EL62-F1
#
_cell.length_a   1.000
_cell.length_b   1.000
_cell.length_c   1.000
_cell.angle_alpha   90.00
_cell.angle_beta   90.00
_cell.angle_gamma   90.00
#
_symmetry.space_group_name_H-M   'P 1'
#
loop_
_entity.id
_entity.type
_entity.pdbx_description
1 polymer ?
#
loop_
_entity_poly.entity_id
_entity_poly.type
_entity_poly.pdbx_seq_one_letter_code
_entity_poly.pdbx_strand_id
1 'polypeptide(L)'
;MNRRFLPPWLAALLLPALAAAQEPLPCADEPTTPAVNACLVRRLAAQDLELARTLDRLRADWRAHDAQDGSLPVLPALEAAQAAWLAWRDRECEARALTYGAGTGRAAAGLRCELVLSAQRQAALVADWSS
;
A
#
# COMPACT_ATOMS: atom_id res chain seq x y z
N MET A 1 6.51 -12.33 -58.70
CA MET A 1 6.23 -11.02 -58.07
C MET A 1 4.74 -10.99 -57.73
N ASN A 2 4.36 -11.05 -56.46
CA ASN A 2 2.99 -10.74 -56.02
C ASN A 2 3.02 -10.40 -54.53
N ARG A 3 3.24 -9.10 -54.23
CA ARG A 3 3.12 -8.54 -52.88
C ARG A 3 1.63 -8.41 -52.58
N ARG A 4 1.10 -9.30 -51.76
CA ARG A 4 -0.24 -9.13 -51.18
C ARG A 4 -0.15 -8.02 -50.14
N PHE A 5 -0.60 -6.83 -50.48
CA PHE A 5 -0.78 -5.74 -49.54
C PHE A 5 -2.00 -6.07 -48.66
N LEU A 6 -1.73 -6.34 -47.38
CA LEU A 6 -2.76 -6.49 -46.36
C LEU A 6 -3.41 -5.12 -46.10
N PRO A 7 -4.75 -5.02 -46.05
CA PRO A 7 -5.43 -3.75 -45.85
C PRO A 7 -5.21 -3.17 -44.44
N PRO A 8 -5.11 -1.83 -44.29
CA PRO A 8 -4.79 -1.17 -43.02
C PRO A 8 -5.89 -1.28 -41.94
N TRP A 9 -7.04 -1.86 -42.27
CA TRP A 9 -8.19 -2.03 -41.37
C TRP A 9 -8.13 -3.29 -40.49
N LEU A 10 -7.16 -4.20 -40.74
CA LEU A 10 -6.95 -5.40 -39.94
C LEU A 10 -6.02 -5.19 -38.72
N ALA A 11 -5.44 -3.99 -38.54
CA ALA A 11 -4.51 -3.72 -37.44
C ALA A 11 -5.17 -3.16 -36.16
N ALA A 12 -6.48 -2.93 -36.13
CA ALA A 12 -7.15 -2.18 -35.06
C ALA A 12 -7.76 -3.03 -33.92
N LEU A 13 -7.58 -4.36 -33.89
CA LEU A 13 -8.33 -5.25 -32.99
C LEU A 13 -7.51 -5.97 -31.90
N LEU A 14 -6.28 -5.56 -31.63
CA LEU A 14 -5.42 -6.19 -30.62
C LEU A 14 -5.01 -5.22 -29.49
N LEU A 15 -5.96 -4.47 -28.94
CA LEU A 15 -5.79 -3.89 -27.61
C LEU A 15 -6.33 -4.89 -26.60
N PRO A 16 -5.48 -5.71 -25.93
CA PRO A 16 -5.95 -6.48 -24.79
C PRO A 16 -6.44 -5.49 -23.74
N ALA A 17 -7.71 -5.59 -23.38
CA ALA A 17 -8.27 -4.87 -22.24
C ALA A 17 -7.55 -5.40 -20.99
N LEU A 18 -6.52 -4.70 -20.54
CA LEU A 18 -5.98 -4.85 -19.19
C LEU A 18 -7.04 -4.33 -18.23
N ALA A 19 -8.01 -5.18 -17.92
CA ALA A 19 -8.89 -4.97 -16.78
C ALA A 19 -8.01 -5.08 -15.53
N ALA A 20 -7.60 -3.93 -14.99
CA ALA A 20 -7.04 -3.89 -13.65
C ALA A 20 -8.11 -4.44 -12.71
N ALA A 21 -7.90 -5.64 -12.17
CA ALA A 21 -8.79 -6.21 -11.18
C ALA A 21 -8.86 -5.22 -10.01
N GLN A 22 -10.00 -4.56 -9.84
CA GLN A 22 -10.25 -3.74 -8.67
C GLN A 22 -10.41 -4.71 -7.50
N GLU A 23 -9.40 -4.78 -6.64
CA GLU A 23 -9.52 -5.48 -5.37
C GLU A 23 -10.79 -4.99 -4.65
N PRO A 24 -11.67 -5.91 -4.21
CA PRO A 24 -12.91 -5.52 -3.54
C PRO A 24 -12.56 -4.66 -2.33
N LEU A 25 -13.36 -3.61 -2.11
CA LEU A 25 -13.15 -2.69 -0.99
C LEU A 25 -13.10 -3.50 0.32
N PRO A 26 -12.05 -3.33 1.16
CA PRO A 26 -11.93 -4.10 2.39
C PRO A 26 -13.18 -3.96 3.27
N CYS A 27 -13.73 -5.08 3.76
CA CYS A 27 -14.95 -5.11 4.58
C CYS A 27 -16.24 -4.65 3.86
N ALA A 28 -16.33 -4.76 2.53
CA ALA A 28 -17.54 -4.38 1.77
C ALA A 28 -18.77 -5.25 2.09
N ASP A 29 -18.56 -6.50 2.52
CA ASP A 29 -19.65 -7.46 2.79
C ASP A 29 -20.32 -7.26 4.16
N GLU A 30 -19.83 -6.32 4.97
CA GLU A 30 -20.38 -6.04 6.29
C GLU A 30 -21.76 -5.35 6.19
N PRO A 31 -22.77 -5.80 6.95
CA PRO A 31 -24.17 -5.43 6.70
C PRO A 31 -24.54 -4.01 7.13
N THR A 32 -23.68 -3.34 7.91
CA THR A 32 -23.95 -1.99 8.45
C THR A 32 -22.66 -1.18 8.53
N THR A 33 -22.76 0.15 8.48
CA THR A 33 -21.57 1.02 8.58
C THR A 33 -20.79 0.84 9.89
N PRO A 34 -21.41 0.64 11.07
CA PRO A 34 -20.68 0.28 12.28
C PRO A 34 -19.93 -1.06 12.16
N ALA A 35 -20.52 -2.06 11.51
CA ALA A 35 -19.86 -3.35 11.26
C ALA A 35 -18.66 -3.21 10.31
N VAL A 36 -18.81 -2.40 9.24
CA VAL A 36 -17.71 -2.01 8.34
C VAL A 36 -16.56 -1.39 9.16
N ASN A 37 -16.86 -0.40 10.01
CA ASN A 37 -15.85 0.27 10.84
C ASN A 37 -15.15 -0.72 11.79
N ALA A 38 -15.90 -1.58 12.48
CA ALA A 38 -15.33 -2.58 13.37
C ALA A 38 -14.43 -3.58 12.62
N CYS A 39 -14.83 -4.00 11.43
CA CYS A 39 -13.99 -4.84 10.56
C CYS A 39 -12.71 -4.12 10.14
N LEU A 40 -12.81 -2.86 9.69
CA LEU A 40 -11.67 -2.07 9.26
C LEU A 40 -10.66 -1.83 10.39
N VAL A 41 -11.12 -1.55 11.62
CA VAL A 41 -10.25 -1.44 12.79
C VAL A 41 -9.45 -2.72 13.03
N ARG A 42 -10.11 -3.89 12.99
CA ARG A 42 -9.41 -5.19 13.17
C ARG A 42 -8.40 -5.45 12.05
N ARG A 43 -8.79 -5.17 10.80
CA ARG A 43 -7.94 -5.36 9.62
C ARG A 43 -6.71 -4.45 9.67
N LEU A 44 -6.90 -3.17 10.02
CA LEU A 44 -5.81 -2.22 10.17
C LEU A 44 -4.86 -2.64 11.29
N ALA A 45 -5.36 -3.02 12.46
CA ALA A 45 -4.51 -3.51 13.55
C ALA A 45 -3.68 -4.74 13.15
N ALA A 46 -4.27 -5.68 12.41
CA ALA A 46 -3.55 -6.84 11.90
C ALA A 46 -2.48 -6.46 10.85
N GLN A 47 -2.80 -5.50 9.97
CA GLN A 47 -1.87 -5.00 8.95
C GLN A 47 -0.71 -4.21 9.58
N ASP A 48 -0.97 -3.36 10.57
CA ASP A 48 0.06 -2.61 11.26
C ASP A 48 1.01 -3.53 12.04
N LEU A 49 0.49 -4.63 12.60
CA LEU A 49 1.32 -5.66 13.21
C LEU A 49 2.25 -6.34 12.19
N GLU A 50 1.77 -6.62 10.97
CA GLU A 50 2.61 -7.20 9.92
C GLU A 50 3.66 -6.22 9.38
N LEU A 51 3.30 -4.93 9.24
CA LEU A 51 4.24 -3.88 8.90
C LEU A 51 5.32 -3.75 9.99
N ALA A 52 4.94 -3.79 11.28
CA ALA A 52 5.88 -3.77 12.39
C ALA A 52 6.85 -4.97 12.35
N ARG A 53 6.35 -6.19 12.14
CA ARG A 53 7.20 -7.39 11.96
C ARG A 53 8.19 -7.24 10.81
N THR A 54 7.76 -6.64 9.71
CA THR A 54 8.63 -6.38 8.55
C THR A 54 9.73 -5.39 8.91
N LEU A 55 9.38 -4.28 9.58
CA LEU A 55 10.36 -3.30 10.05
C LEU A 55 11.33 -3.88 11.07
N ASP A 56 10.88 -4.76 11.97
CA ASP A 56 11.77 -5.38 12.96
C ASP A 56 12.82 -6.29 12.34
N ARG A 57 12.47 -7.03 11.27
CA ARG A 57 13.44 -7.78 10.47
C ARG A 57 14.48 -6.84 9.84
N LEU A 58 14.02 -5.81 9.13
CA LEU A 58 14.93 -4.84 8.50
C LEU A 58 15.81 -4.11 9.52
N ARG A 59 15.28 -3.80 10.71
CA ARG A 59 16.06 -3.21 11.80
C ARG A 59 17.17 -4.15 12.26
N ALA A 60 16.90 -5.44 12.39
CA ALA A 60 17.93 -6.41 12.75
C ALA A 60 19.03 -6.48 11.68
N ASP A 61 18.64 -6.58 10.40
CA ASP A 61 19.57 -6.68 9.28
C ASP A 61 20.45 -5.43 9.18
N TRP A 62 19.86 -4.23 9.22
CA TRP A 62 20.62 -2.98 9.12
C TRP A 62 21.44 -2.67 10.37
N ARG A 63 21.00 -3.09 11.55
CA ARG A 63 21.81 -2.97 12.76
C ARG A 63 23.08 -3.83 12.67
N ALA A 64 23.00 -5.00 12.03
CA ALA A 64 24.17 -5.84 11.77
C ALA A 64 25.07 -5.28 10.65
N HIS A 65 24.49 -4.71 9.59
CA HIS A 65 25.24 -4.00 8.55
C HIS A 65 26.02 -2.80 9.11
N ASP A 66 25.34 -1.92 9.85
CA ASP A 66 25.91 -0.67 10.37
C ASP A 66 27.00 -0.90 11.44
N ALA A 67 27.08 -2.11 11.99
CA ALA A 67 28.15 -2.52 12.90
C ALA A 67 29.44 -2.95 12.17
N GLN A 68 29.43 -3.06 10.84
CA GLN A 68 30.60 -3.44 10.05
C GLN A 68 31.49 -2.22 9.81
N ASP A 69 32.81 -2.40 9.96
CA ASP A 69 33.79 -1.34 9.72
C ASP A 69 33.72 -0.82 8.27
N GLY A 70 33.62 0.50 8.14
CA GLY A 70 33.53 1.17 6.84
C GLY A 70 32.14 1.16 6.19
N SER A 71 31.12 0.59 6.85
CA SER A 71 29.73 0.70 6.38
C SER A 71 29.20 2.13 6.53
N LEU A 72 28.32 2.52 5.61
CA LEU A 72 27.52 3.74 5.75
C LEU A 72 26.26 3.42 6.57
N PRO A 73 25.88 4.24 7.58
CA PRO A 73 24.76 3.92 8.45
C PRO A 73 23.42 4.01 7.70
N VAL A 74 22.73 2.87 7.57
CA VAL A 74 21.45 2.74 6.89
C VAL A 74 20.28 2.77 7.87
N LEU A 75 20.42 2.17 9.05
CA LEU A 75 19.34 2.05 10.02
C LEU A 75 18.76 3.43 10.42
N PRO A 76 19.56 4.46 10.74
CA PRO A 76 19.02 5.77 11.09
C PRO A 76 18.23 6.41 9.94
N ALA A 77 18.66 6.19 8.69
CA ALA A 77 17.97 6.71 7.52
C ALA A 77 16.63 5.97 7.29
N LEU A 78 16.61 4.65 7.46
CA LEU A 78 15.39 3.85 7.39
C LEU A 78 14.36 4.29 8.46
N GLU A 79 14.81 4.51 9.70
CA GLU A 79 13.94 4.96 10.80
C GLU A 79 13.37 6.35 10.54
N ALA A 80 14.20 7.28 10.05
CA ALA A 80 13.74 8.61 9.66
C ALA A 80 12.72 8.55 8.51
N ALA A 81 12.98 7.74 7.48
CA ALA A 81 12.06 7.56 6.36
C ALA A 81 10.72 6.94 6.82
N GLN A 82 10.75 5.96 7.71
CA GLN A 82 9.53 5.33 8.24
C GLN A 82 8.71 6.30 9.11
N ALA A 83 9.37 7.12 9.94
CA ALA A 83 8.68 8.14 10.74
C ALA A 83 8.01 9.21 9.86
N ALA A 84 8.72 9.70 8.84
CA ALA A 84 8.18 10.66 7.88
C ALA A 84 7.00 10.07 7.09
N TRP A 85 7.11 8.80 6.68
CA TRP A 85 6.03 8.09 5.99
C TRP A 85 4.78 7.95 6.87
N LEU A 86 4.94 7.63 8.16
CA LEU A 86 3.81 7.51 9.09
C LEU A 86 3.06 8.85 9.24
N ALA A 87 3.81 9.94 9.44
CA ALA A 87 3.23 11.27 9.53
C ALA A 87 2.50 11.68 8.24
N TRP A 88 3.05 11.33 7.07
CA TRP A 88 2.39 11.54 5.79
C TRP A 88 1.10 10.71 5.68
N ARG A 89 1.14 9.41 6.00
CA ARG A 89 -0.02 8.50 5.94
C ARG A 89 -1.19 9.06 6.74
N ASP A 90 -0.93 9.47 7.97
CA ASP A 90 -1.99 9.95 8.86
C ASP A 90 -2.64 11.23 8.31
N ARG A 91 -1.83 12.15 7.75
CA ARG A 91 -2.34 13.39 7.14
C ARG A 91 -3.07 13.15 5.82
N GLU A 92 -2.57 12.25 4.99
CA GLU A 92 -3.21 11.85 3.74
C GLU A 92 -4.57 11.20 4.02
N CYS A 93 -4.63 10.30 5.00
CA CYS A 93 -5.86 9.61 5.33
C CYS A 93 -6.89 10.50 6.02
N GLU A 94 -6.47 11.46 6.85
CA GLU A 94 -7.37 12.50 7.37
C GLU A 94 -7.93 13.38 6.25
N ALA A 95 -7.08 13.81 5.30
CA ALA A 95 -7.53 14.59 4.14
C ALA A 95 -8.57 13.83 3.30
N ARG A 96 -8.36 12.53 3.06
CA ARG A 96 -9.33 11.69 2.37
C ARG A 96 -10.61 11.51 3.18
N ALA A 97 -10.51 11.29 4.48
CA ALA A 97 -11.67 11.16 5.36
C ALA A 97 -12.54 12.42 5.35
N LEU A 98 -11.92 13.61 5.32
CA LEU A 98 -12.61 14.89 5.23
C LEU A 98 -13.52 15.02 3.99
N THR A 99 -13.20 14.34 2.89
CA THR A 99 -14.03 14.35 1.66
C THR A 99 -15.40 13.69 1.83
N TYR A 100 -15.59 12.88 2.89
CA TYR A 100 -16.84 12.16 3.17
C TYR A 100 -17.84 12.92 4.06
N GLY A 101 -17.57 14.18 4.40
CA GLY A 101 -18.48 14.98 5.25
C GLY A 101 -18.54 14.45 6.70
N ALA A 102 -19.62 14.69 7.43
CA ALA A 102 -19.78 14.20 8.80
C ALA A 102 -20.45 12.81 8.83
N GLY A 103 -20.10 11.97 9.80
CA GLY A 103 -20.74 10.67 10.04
C GLY A 103 -19.79 9.47 9.98
N THR A 104 -20.34 8.27 10.04
CA THR A 104 -19.59 7.00 10.13
C THR A 104 -18.84 6.62 8.85
N GLY A 105 -19.26 7.17 7.69
CA GLY A 105 -18.57 7.01 6.41
C GLY A 105 -17.19 7.66 6.37
N ARG A 106 -17.00 8.78 7.09
CA ARG A 106 -15.68 9.41 7.28
C ARG A 106 -14.69 8.47 7.95
N ALA A 107 -15.11 7.83 9.05
CA ALA A 107 -14.25 6.88 9.77
C ALA A 107 -13.86 5.69 8.87
N ALA A 108 -14.81 5.14 8.12
CA ALA A 108 -14.53 4.06 7.17
C ALA A 108 -13.50 4.48 6.10
N ALA A 109 -13.61 5.69 5.57
CA ALA A 109 -12.71 6.21 4.55
C ALA A 109 -11.27 6.37 5.08
N GLY A 110 -11.10 6.94 6.28
CA GLY A 110 -9.81 7.08 6.94
C GLY A 110 -9.16 5.72 7.21
N LEU A 111 -9.88 4.82 7.88
CA LEU A 111 -9.38 3.47 8.20
C LEU A 111 -9.00 2.66 6.95
N ARG A 112 -9.80 2.77 5.88
CA ARG A 112 -9.49 2.07 4.62
C ARG A 112 -8.25 2.66 3.94
N CYS A 113 -8.07 3.97 3.99
CA CYS A 113 -6.85 4.61 3.51
C CYS A 113 -5.62 4.10 4.28
N GLU A 114 -5.67 4.11 5.61
CA GLU A 114 -4.55 3.68 6.46
C GLU A 114 -4.19 2.22 6.18
N LEU A 115 -5.20 1.34 6.08
CA LEU A 115 -5.02 -0.07 5.77
C LEU A 115 -4.30 -0.28 4.43
N VAL A 116 -4.77 0.39 3.38
CA VAL A 116 -4.20 0.27 2.03
C VAL A 116 -2.76 0.79 2.00
N LEU A 117 -2.50 1.96 2.59
CA LEU A 117 -1.17 2.55 2.60
C LEU A 117 -0.19 1.71 3.46
N SER A 118 -0.61 1.18 4.61
CA SER A 118 0.21 0.26 5.42
C SER A 118 0.58 -1.00 4.64
N ALA A 119 -0.38 -1.61 3.91
CA ALA A 119 -0.11 -2.76 3.08
C ALA A 119 0.88 -2.45 1.93
N GLN A 120 0.71 -1.30 1.26
CA GLN A 120 1.61 -0.85 0.20
C GLN A 120 3.03 -0.60 0.73
N ARG A 121 3.15 0.04 1.89
CA ARG A 121 4.45 0.28 2.51
C ARG A 121 5.14 -1.01 2.89
N GLN A 122 4.41 -1.97 3.46
CA GLN A 122 4.97 -3.28 3.75
C GLN A 122 5.47 -3.95 2.46
N ALA A 123 4.66 -3.97 1.40
CA ALA A 123 5.05 -4.57 0.12
C ALA A 123 6.30 -3.91 -0.47
N ALA A 124 6.40 -2.58 -0.42
CA ALA A 124 7.59 -1.84 -0.88
C ALA A 124 8.82 -2.19 -0.02
N LEU A 125 8.68 -2.23 1.31
CA LEU A 125 9.77 -2.62 2.20
C LEU A 125 10.26 -4.04 1.93
N VAL A 126 9.37 -4.98 1.66
CA VAL A 126 9.76 -6.33 1.26
C VAL A 126 10.47 -6.29 -0.10
N ALA A 127 9.89 -5.68 -1.12
CA ALA A 127 10.45 -5.68 -2.47
C ALA A 127 11.83 -5.00 -2.57
N ASP A 128 12.02 -3.88 -1.87
CA ASP A 128 13.24 -3.08 -1.96
C ASP A 128 14.37 -3.61 -1.07
N TRP A 129 14.04 -4.39 -0.03
CA TRP A 129 15.00 -4.72 1.04
C TRP A 129 15.05 -6.21 1.41
N SER A 130 14.23 -7.08 0.82
CA SER A 130 14.39 -8.54 0.96
C SER A 130 15.52 -9.03 0.04
N SER A 131 16.74 -9.05 0.57
CA SER A 131 17.89 -9.75 -0.02
C SER A 131 18.13 -11.08 0.68
#